data_AF-A0A5S9MJD5-F1
#
_entry.id   AF-A0A5S9MJD5-F1
#
_cell.length_a   1.000
_cell.length_b   1.000
_cell.length_c   1.000
_cell.angle_alpha   90.00
_cell.angle_beta   90.00
_cell.angle_gamma   90.00
#
_symmetry.space_group_name_H-M   'P 1'
#
loop_
_entity.id
_entity.type
_entity.pdbx_description
1 polymer ?
#
loop_
_entity_poly.entity_id
_entity_poly.type
_entity_poly.pdbx_seq_one_letter_code
_entity_poly.pdbx_strand_id
1 'polypeptide(L)'
;MTYSHISKREYPVQETCHEHSHVGASLGGLFAIYTLFMHPDLFKNIASISGSFWYQDFLPFAKQQSIQCVDHFIYLSVGSEEGKGKNICSTAHAFIQQTTT
;
A
#
# COMPACT_ATOMS: atom_id res chain seq x y z
N MET A 1 1.51 10.28 21.83
CA MET A 1 1.16 8.84 21.80
C MET A 1 2.08 8.17 20.80
N THR A 2 3.22 7.63 21.27
CA THR A 2 4.31 7.12 20.43
C THR A 2 4.31 5.59 20.39
N TYR A 3 3.98 5.07 19.21
CA TYR A 3 3.89 3.64 18.89
C TYR A 3 5.24 3.16 18.35
N SER A 4 6.30 3.09 19.17
CA SER A 4 7.66 2.84 18.64
C SER A 4 8.58 1.95 19.47
N HIS A 5 8.09 1.28 20.52
CA HIS A 5 8.99 0.68 21.52
C HIS A 5 9.14 -0.85 21.53
N ILE A 6 8.39 -1.63 20.74
CA ILE A 6 8.34 -3.09 20.95
C ILE A 6 9.35 -3.89 20.10
N SER A 7 9.73 -3.44 18.90
CA SER A 7 10.58 -4.24 17.98
C SER A 7 12.10 -4.05 18.14
N LYS A 8 12.56 -2.91 18.68
CA LYS A 8 13.97 -2.51 18.62
C LYS A 8 14.91 -3.26 19.60
N ARG A 9 14.38 -4.16 20.44
CA ARG A 9 15.14 -4.77 21.55
C ARG A 9 15.94 -6.02 21.19
N GLU A 10 15.63 -6.69 20.08
CA GLU A 10 16.25 -7.98 19.75
C GLU A 10 17.19 -7.91 18.54
N TYR A 11 16.98 -6.97 17.63
CA TYR A 11 17.79 -6.80 16.42
C TYR A 11 17.98 -5.32 16.09
N PRO A 12 19.20 -4.88 15.72
CA PRO A 12 19.42 -3.52 15.24
C PRO A 12 18.70 -3.36 13.89
N VAL A 13 17.65 -2.55 13.88
CA VAL A 13 16.91 -2.15 12.68
C VAL A 13 17.26 -0.69 12.38
N GLN A 14 17.57 -0.38 11.13
CA GLN A 14 17.84 1.00 10.73
C GLN A 14 16.60 1.88 10.97
N GLU A 15 16.78 3.10 11.44
CA GLU A 15 15.64 3.98 11.76
C GLU A 15 15.10 4.75 10.54
N THR A 16 15.84 4.72 9.42
CA THR A 16 15.47 5.47 8.23
C THR A 16 14.48 4.66 7.39
N CYS A 17 13.41 5.33 6.94
CA CYS A 17 12.38 4.70 6.12
C CYS A 17 12.89 4.20 4.77
N HIS A 18 14.06 4.69 4.33
CA HIS A 18 14.64 4.44 3.02
C HIS A 18 14.93 2.96 2.73
N GLU A 19 15.01 2.11 3.75
CA GLU A 19 15.27 0.68 3.57
C GLU A 19 14.08 -0.20 3.99
N HIS A 20 13.02 0.38 4.55
CA HIS A 20 11.88 -0.38 5.03
C HIS A 20 10.90 -0.71 3.92
N SER A 21 10.53 -1.99 3.89
CA SER A 21 9.60 -2.54 2.91
C SER A 21 8.36 -3.08 3.61
N HIS A 22 7.18 -2.73 3.11
CA HIS A 22 5.92 -3.27 3.59
C HIS A 22 5.23 -4.06 2.49
N VAL A 23 4.98 -5.34 2.75
CA VAL A 23 4.43 -6.27 1.76
C VAL A 23 3.21 -6.94 2.33
N GLY A 24 2.14 -7.01 1.53
CA GLY A 24 0.90 -7.64 1.94
C GLY A 24 0.16 -8.30 0.78
N ALA A 25 -0.62 -9.32 1.11
CA ALA A 25 -1.48 -10.03 0.17
C ALA A 25 -2.96 -9.90 0.56
N SER A 26 -3.87 -9.86 -0.42
CA SER A 26 -5.32 -9.74 -0.18
C SER A 26 -5.68 -8.50 0.65
N LEU A 27 -6.28 -8.66 1.83
CA LEU A 27 -6.55 -7.55 2.76
C LEU A 27 -5.25 -6.91 3.27
N GLY A 28 -4.18 -7.69 3.43
CA GLY A 28 -2.85 -7.18 3.77
C GLY A 28 -2.27 -6.30 2.67
N GLY A 29 -2.56 -6.59 1.39
CA GLY A 29 -2.13 -5.76 0.26
C GLY A 29 -2.86 -4.42 0.23
N LEU A 30 -4.17 -4.43 0.54
CA LEU A 30 -4.92 -3.18 0.76
C LEU A 30 -4.35 -2.38 1.93
N PHE A 31 -4.07 -3.04 3.05
CA PHE A 31 -3.48 -2.37 4.21
C PHE A 31 -2.11 -1.79 3.89
N ALA A 32 -1.30 -2.49 3.08
CA ALA A 32 -0.01 -1.98 2.66
C ALA A 32 -0.12 -0.66 1.89
N ILE A 33 -1.07 -0.58 0.94
CA ILE A 33 -1.36 0.69 0.24
C ILE A 33 -2.00 1.73 1.16
N TYR A 34 -2.82 1.33 2.13
CA TYR A 34 -3.35 2.26 3.12
C TYR A 34 -2.24 2.94 3.94
N THR A 35 -1.19 2.20 4.32
CA THR A 35 -0.05 2.77 5.06
C THR A 35 0.73 3.79 4.23
N LEU A 36 0.79 3.64 2.90
CA LEU A 36 1.38 4.64 2.01
C LEU A 36 0.74 6.01 2.18
N PHE A 37 -0.59 6.04 2.24
CA PHE A 37 -1.35 7.28 2.30
C PHE A 37 -1.31 7.92 3.69
N MET A 38 -1.44 7.11 4.74
CA MET A 38 -1.55 7.62 6.11
C MET A 38 -0.20 7.90 6.77
N HIS A 39 0.82 7.14 6.38
CA HIS A 39 2.15 7.17 6.98
C HIS A 39 3.25 7.01 5.91
N PRO A 40 3.33 7.96 4.96
CA PRO A 40 4.32 7.91 3.87
C PRO A 40 5.76 7.79 4.39
N ASP A 41 6.08 8.37 5.54
CA ASP A 41 7.43 8.36 6.10
C ASP A 41 7.85 7.03 6.76
N LEU A 42 7.00 5.99 6.77
CA LEU A 42 7.34 4.71 7.42
C LEU A 42 8.04 3.73 6.48
N PHE A 43 7.66 3.69 5.20
CA PHE A 43 8.09 2.66 4.27
C PHE A 43 8.46 3.26 2.92
N LYS A 44 9.71 3.04 2.47
CA LYS A 44 10.10 3.39 1.11
C LYS A 44 9.49 2.46 0.08
N ASN A 45 9.48 1.16 0.36
CA ASN A 45 9.02 0.15 -0.60
C ASN A 45 7.69 -0.43 -0.14
N ILE A 46 6.70 -0.50 -1.03
CA ILE A 46 5.38 -1.07 -0.73
C ILE A 46 5.02 -2.08 -1.81
N ALA A 47 4.64 -3.29 -1.42
CA ALA A 47 4.16 -4.30 -2.34
C ALA A 47 2.78 -4.80 -1.92
N SER A 48 1.81 -4.71 -2.84
CA SER A 48 0.47 -5.26 -2.66
C SER A 48 0.22 -6.34 -3.70
N ILE A 49 -0.03 -7.55 -3.22
CA ILE A 49 -0.31 -8.73 -4.03
C ILE A 49 -1.80 -9.06 -3.90
N SER A 50 -2.53 -9.11 -5.00
CA SER A 50 -3.97 -9.41 -5.00
C SER A 50 -4.76 -8.51 -4.05
N GLY A 51 -4.39 -7.22 -3.98
CA GLY A 51 -4.92 -6.27 -3.02
C GLY A 51 -6.44 -6.19 -3.06
N SER A 52 -7.11 -6.29 -1.91
CA SER A 52 -8.58 -6.27 -1.82
C SER A 52 -9.17 -4.87 -1.98
N PHE A 53 -8.78 -4.13 -3.03
CA PHE A 53 -9.18 -2.75 -3.31
C PHE A 53 -10.69 -2.55 -3.55
N TRP A 54 -11.46 -3.65 -3.64
CA TRP A 54 -12.92 -3.65 -3.61
C TRP A 54 -13.52 -3.37 -2.24
N TYR A 55 -12.71 -3.39 -1.18
CA TYR A 55 -13.17 -3.07 0.16
C TYR A 55 -13.88 -1.72 0.16
N GLN A 56 -14.99 -1.67 0.87
CA GLN A 56 -15.93 -0.56 0.78
C GLN A 56 -15.22 0.77 1.09
N ASP A 57 -15.51 1.79 0.29
CA ASP A 57 -15.00 3.16 0.42
C ASP A 57 -13.48 3.35 0.25
N PHE A 58 -12.71 2.28 -0.03
CA PHE A 58 -11.26 2.38 -0.23
C PHE A 58 -10.89 3.24 -1.46
N LEU A 59 -11.60 3.07 -2.57
CA LEU A 59 -11.36 3.86 -3.79
C LEU A 59 -11.65 5.36 -3.60
N PRO A 60 -12.83 5.76 -3.08
CA PRO A 60 -13.10 7.15 -2.72
C PRO A 60 -12.05 7.71 -1.77
N PHE A 61 -11.66 6.95 -0.74
CA PHE A 61 -10.59 7.34 0.19
C PHE A 61 -9.29 7.62 -0.57
N ALA A 62 -8.79 6.67 -1.37
CA ALA A 62 -7.53 6.80 -2.09
C ALA A 62 -7.51 8.00 -3.05
N LYS A 63 -8.63 8.28 -3.72
CA LYS A 63 -8.76 9.46 -4.62
C LYS A 63 -8.71 10.80 -3.91
N GLN A 64 -9.09 10.84 -2.62
CA GLN A 64 -9.03 12.06 -1.82
C GLN A 64 -7.63 12.33 -1.26
N GLN A 65 -6.75 11.33 -1.28
CA GLN A 65 -5.38 11.48 -0.81
C GLN A 65 -4.49 11.99 -1.92
N SER A 66 -3.70 13.02 -1.63
CA SER A 66 -2.57 13.40 -2.47
C SER A 66 -1.31 12.74 -1.94
N ILE A 67 -0.66 11.88 -2.73
CA ILE A 67 0.69 11.41 -2.39
C ILE A 67 1.62 12.60 -2.60
N GLN A 68 1.97 13.28 -1.50
CA GLN A 68 2.92 14.39 -1.55
C GLN A 68 4.33 13.80 -1.70
N CYS A 69 4.70 13.57 -2.97
CA CYS A 69 6.03 13.25 -3.49
C CYS A 69 7.05 12.76 -2.45
N VAL A 70 7.12 11.45 -2.33
CA VAL A 70 8.17 10.72 -1.61
C VAL A 70 8.62 9.62 -2.56
N ASP A 71 9.94 9.45 -2.68
CA ASP A 71 10.61 8.48 -3.54
C ASP A 71 10.24 7.04 -3.13
N HIS A 72 9.06 6.58 -3.53
CA HIS A 72 8.48 5.29 -3.18
C HIS A 72 8.59 4.27 -4.31
N PHE A 73 8.95 3.04 -3.96
CA PHE A 73 8.87 1.90 -4.86
C PHE A 73 7.59 1.11 -4.59
N ILE A 74 6.62 1.19 -5.51
CA ILE A 74 5.31 0.53 -5.36
C ILE A 74 5.22 -0.64 -6.33
N TYR A 75 5.00 -1.86 -5.80
CA TYR A 75 4.73 -3.06 -6.58
C TYR A 75 3.26 -3.48 -6.40
N LEU A 76 2.52 -3.54 -7.51
CA LEU A 76 1.14 -3.99 -7.53
C LEU A 76 1.04 -5.24 -8.39
N SER A 77 0.66 -6.35 -7.77
CA SER A 77 0.30 -7.58 -8.47
C SER A 77 -1.21 -7.80 -8.37
N VAL A 78 -1.87 -7.97 -9.51
CA VAL A 78 -3.31 -8.22 -9.61
C VAL A 78 -3.49 -9.33 -10.63
N GLY A 79 -4.17 -10.40 -10.26
CA GLY A 79 -4.44 -11.51 -11.17
C GLY A 79 -5.43 -11.10 -12.26
N SER A 80 -5.17 -11.47 -13.51
CA SER A 80 -6.05 -11.18 -14.66
C SER A 80 -7.47 -11.77 -14.51
N GLU A 81 -7.63 -12.76 -13.64
CA GLU A 81 -8.89 -13.44 -13.33
C GLU A 81 -9.51 -12.99 -12.00
N GLU A 82 -8.86 -12.08 -11.27
CA GLU A 82 -9.39 -11.55 -10.01
C GLU A 82 -10.55 -10.59 -10.29
N GLY A 83 -11.75 -11.00 -9.89
CA GLY A 83 -12.95 -10.17 -10.02
C GLY A 83 -13.94 -10.56 -11.11
N LYS A 84 -13.97 -11.82 -11.58
CA LYS A 84 -15.17 -12.31 -12.28
C LYS A 84 -16.41 -12.14 -11.37
N GLY A 85 -17.23 -11.14 -11.67
CA GLY A 85 -18.45 -10.78 -10.92
C GLY A 85 -18.31 -9.67 -9.86
N LYS A 86 -17.13 -9.05 -9.71
CA LYS A 86 -16.91 -7.91 -8.81
C LYS A 86 -16.13 -6.83 -9.56
N ASN A 87 -16.40 -5.55 -9.30
CA ASN A 87 -15.77 -4.39 -9.95
C ASN A 87 -14.27 -4.20 -9.56
N ILE A 88 -13.56 -5.29 -9.29
CA ILE A 88 -12.19 -5.39 -8.78
C ILE A 88 -11.17 -5.03 -9.85
N CYS A 89 -11.31 -5.61 -11.04
CA CYS A 89 -10.31 -5.47 -12.09
C CYS A 89 -10.28 -4.03 -12.66
N SER A 90 -11.43 -3.38 -12.79
CA SER A 90 -11.51 -1.96 -13.20
C SER A 90 -10.96 -1.01 -12.13
N THR A 91 -11.18 -1.33 -10.86
CA THR A 91 -10.73 -0.56 -9.69
C THR A 91 -9.21 -0.59 -9.53
N ALA A 92 -8.62 -1.78 -9.59
CA ALA A 92 -7.17 -1.95 -9.49
C ALA A 92 -6.46 -1.36 -10.72
N HIS A 93 -7.03 -1.54 -11.92
CA HIS A 93 -6.52 -0.91 -13.14
C HIS A 93 -6.58 0.63 -13.08
N ALA A 94 -7.68 1.20 -12.57
CA ALA A 94 -7.81 2.64 -12.40
C ALA A 94 -6.83 3.22 -11.35
N PHE A 95 -6.46 2.45 -10.34
CA PHE A 95 -5.44 2.84 -9.36
C PHE A 95 -4.01 2.79 -9.95
N ILE A 96 -3.70 1.72 -10.71
CA ILE A 96 -2.42 1.58 -11.41
C ILE A 96 -2.21 2.74 -12.42
N GLN A 97 -3.26 3.15 -13.15
CA GLN A 97 -3.16 4.28 -14.08
C GLN A 97 -2.93 5.64 -13.37
N GLN A 98 -3.46 5.83 -12.15
CA GLN A 98 -3.28 7.08 -11.39
C GLN A 98 -1.87 7.23 -10.79
N THR A 99 -1.10 6.15 -10.68
CA THR A 99 0.23 6.13 -10.05
C THR A 99 1.38 6.15 -11.06
N THR A 100 1.09 6.13 -12.37
CA THR A 100 2.11 6.10 -13.45
C THR A 100 2.28 7.46 -14.16
N THR A 101 1.79 8.57 -13.61
CA THR A 101 1.99 9.94 -14.15
C THR A 101 2.74 10.78 -13.14
#